data_AF-A0A837IGA2-F1
#
_entry.id   AF-A0A837IGA2-F1
#
_cell.length_a   1.000
_cell.length_b   1.000
_cell.length_c   1.000
_cell.angle_alpha   90.00
_cell.angle_beta   90.00
_cell.angle_gamma   90.00
#
_symmetry.space_group_name_H-M   'P 1'
#
loop_
_entity.id
_entity.type
_entity.pdbx_description
1 polymer ?
#
loop_
_entity_poly.entity_id
_entity_poly.type
_entity_poly.pdbx_seq_one_letter_code
_entity_poly.pdbx_strand_id
1 'polypeptide(L)'
;MWTCDKCKRIFKRAKQPHSCRSVPIEDHFKNKKKAKKIFDYLAGRIEKKAGKVKIISLPCCIHLFGIYDFLAALPKRESLEVRIAANRIIDSSRLVQSVPLSGKNYKNCFEITSEKEIDDEFIGWLRESYFLKPGN
;
A
#
# COMPACT_ATOMS: atom_id res chain seq x y z
N MET A 1 7.98 -19.35 -5.12
CA MET A 1 7.96 -18.41 -3.98
C MET A 1 9.32 -18.49 -3.30
N TRP A 2 10.03 -17.38 -3.11
CA TRP A 2 11.39 -17.34 -2.54
C TRP A 2 11.43 -16.41 -1.34
N THR A 3 12.05 -16.85 -0.24
CA THR A 3 12.22 -16.05 0.97
C THR A 3 13.63 -15.47 1.00
N CYS A 4 13.77 -14.17 1.18
CA CYS A 4 15.08 -13.54 1.29
C CYS A 4 15.76 -13.94 2.60
N ASP A 5 17.01 -14.40 2.54
CA ASP A 5 17.76 -14.80 3.74
C ASP A 5 18.03 -13.67 4.72
N LYS A 6 18.13 -12.43 4.22
CA LYS A 6 18.43 -11.22 5.01
C LYS A 6 17.20 -10.63 5.69
N CYS A 7 16.14 -10.36 4.92
CA CYS A 7 14.95 -9.68 5.44
C CYS A 7 13.74 -10.59 5.72
N LYS A 8 13.85 -11.89 5.41
CA LYS A 8 12.80 -12.91 5.58
C LYS A 8 11.47 -12.59 4.88
N ARG A 9 11.45 -11.60 3.98
CA ARG A 9 10.29 -11.29 3.14
C ARG A 9 10.18 -12.28 2.01
N ILE A 10 8.93 -12.54 1.61
CA ILE A 10 8.60 -13.52 0.59
C ILE A 10 8.37 -12.81 -0.74
N PHE A 11 9.03 -13.29 -1.79
CA PHE A 11 8.98 -12.74 -3.14
C PHE A 11 8.55 -13.78 -4.16
N LYS A 12 8.02 -13.33 -5.29
CA LYS A 12 7.59 -14.21 -6.39
C LYS A 12 8.78 -14.85 -7.10
N ARG A 13 9.85 -14.08 -7.34
CA ARG A 13 11.06 -14.50 -8.07
C ARG A 13 12.27 -14.55 -7.14
N ALA A 14 13.15 -15.52 -7.37
CA ALA A 14 14.41 -15.61 -6.65
C ALA A 14 15.30 -14.40 -6.95
N LYS A 15 16.02 -13.90 -5.93
CA LYS A 15 16.96 -12.76 -6.04
C LYS A 15 16.34 -11.48 -6.65
N GLN A 16 15.02 -11.30 -6.53
CA GLN A 16 14.35 -10.09 -6.99
C GLN A 16 15.00 -8.86 -6.32
N PRO A 17 15.36 -7.78 -7.06
CA PRO A 17 15.92 -6.59 -6.45
C PRO A 17 14.98 -6.01 -5.39
N HIS A 18 15.50 -5.80 -4.18
CA HIS A 18 14.75 -5.21 -3.07
C HIS A 18 15.69 -4.63 -2.01
N SER A 19 15.19 -3.66 -1.24
CA SER A 19 15.88 -3.19 -0.03
C SER A 19 15.71 -4.20 1.10
N CYS A 20 16.79 -4.72 1.67
CA CYS A 20 16.72 -5.52 2.89
C CYS A 20 16.60 -4.65 4.16
N ARG A 21 16.81 -3.34 4.04
CA ARG A 21 16.77 -2.41 5.18
C ARG A 21 15.33 -2.19 5.61
N SER A 22 15.07 -2.38 6.89
CA SER A 22 13.86 -1.90 7.58
C SER A 22 14.19 -0.59 8.28
N VAL A 23 13.21 0.30 8.39
CA VAL A 23 13.30 1.50 9.23
C VAL A 23 12.15 1.53 10.21
N PRO A 24 12.30 2.14 11.40
CA PRO A 24 11.17 2.38 12.30
C PRO A 24 10.04 3.08 11.56
N ILE A 25 8.80 2.61 11.75
CA ILE A 25 7.64 3.19 11.07
C ILE A 25 7.46 4.67 11.43
N GLU A 26 7.82 5.04 12.66
CA GLU A 26 7.73 6.39 13.19
C GLU A 26 8.61 7.40 12.41
N ASP A 27 9.73 6.94 11.85
CA ASP A 27 10.62 7.79 11.06
C ASP A 27 9.92 8.35 9.81
N HIS A 28 8.99 7.58 9.22
CA HIS A 28 8.22 8.06 8.07
C HIS A 28 7.30 9.22 8.43
N PHE A 29 6.89 9.32 9.70
CA PHE A 29 5.91 10.28 10.20
C PHE A 29 6.54 11.45 10.96
N LYS A 30 7.87 11.52 11.06
CA LYS A 30 8.57 12.64 11.68
C LYS A 30 8.17 13.96 11.00
N ASN A 31 7.56 14.88 11.77
CA ASN A 31 6.97 16.13 11.29
C ASN A 31 5.79 15.98 10.31
N LYS A 32 5.12 14.82 10.28
CA LYS A 32 3.99 14.51 9.39
C LYS A 32 2.79 13.94 10.16
N LYS A 33 2.38 14.64 11.22
CA LYS A 33 1.29 14.20 12.13
C LYS A 33 -0.02 13.91 11.39
N LYS A 34 -0.32 14.72 10.36
CA LYS A 34 -1.52 14.56 9.53
C LYS A 34 -1.50 13.24 8.74
N ALA A 35 -0.41 12.95 8.06
CA ALA A 35 -0.25 11.67 7.36
C ALA A 35 -0.28 10.47 8.31
N LYS A 36 0.26 10.59 9.53
CA LYS A 36 0.14 9.55 10.56
C LYS A 36 -1.30 9.27 10.91
N LYS A 37 -2.10 10.31 11.17
CA LYS A 37 -3.52 10.16 11.49
C LYS A 37 -4.30 9.46 10.36
N ILE A 38 -4.08 9.89 9.12
CA ILE A 38 -4.70 9.29 7.93
C ILE A 38 -4.27 7.83 7.79
N PHE A 39 -2.99 7.52 8.00
CA PHE A 39 -2.47 6.15 7.92
C PHE A 39 -3.07 5.24 8.99
N ASP A 40 -3.10 5.69 10.25
CA ASP A 40 -3.66 4.91 11.36
C ASP A 40 -5.16 4.64 11.11
N TYR A 41 -5.91 5.63 10.61
CA TYR A 41 -7.30 5.48 10.22
C TYR A 41 -7.48 4.49 9.06
N LEU A 42 -6.66 4.62 8.00
CA LEU A 42 -6.66 3.75 6.83
C LEU A 42 -6.41 2.29 7.22
N ALA A 43 -5.34 2.03 7.98
CA ALA A 43 -4.97 0.70 8.43
C ALA A 43 -6.10 0.06 9.25
N GLY A 44 -6.66 0.77 10.23
CA GLY A 44 -7.76 0.28 11.05
C GLY A 44 -9.03 -0.04 10.23
N ARG A 45 -9.34 0.78 9.21
CA ARG A 45 -10.47 0.52 8.31
C ARG A 45 -10.24 -0.72 7.44
N ILE A 46 -9.03 -0.91 6.91
CA ILE A 46 -8.67 -2.10 6.12
C ILE A 46 -8.78 -3.34 6.99
N GLU A 47 -8.21 -3.33 8.20
CA GLU A 47 -8.27 -4.49 9.10
C GLU A 47 -9.70 -4.88 9.47
N LYS A 48 -10.57 -3.89 9.66
CA LYS A 48 -11.99 -4.11 9.98
C LYS A 48 -12.81 -4.62 8.78
N LYS A 49 -12.49 -4.23 7.55
CA LYS A 49 -13.34 -4.47 6.36
C LYS A 49 -12.79 -5.53 5.39
N ALA A 50 -11.47 -5.77 5.38
CA ALA A 50 -10.82 -6.73 4.50
C ALA A 50 -10.19 -7.88 5.29
N GLY A 51 -9.32 -7.58 6.25
CA GLY A 51 -8.64 -8.59 7.07
C GLY A 51 -7.30 -8.10 7.63
N LYS A 52 -6.65 -8.94 8.44
CA LYS A 52 -5.36 -8.62 9.08
C LYS A 52 -4.30 -8.28 8.04
N VAL A 53 -3.57 -7.21 8.30
CA VAL A 53 -2.44 -6.79 7.45
C VAL A 53 -1.14 -6.83 8.24
N LYS A 54 -0.06 -7.24 7.58
CA LYS A 54 1.29 -7.08 8.09
C LYS A 54 1.85 -5.77 7.57
N ILE A 55 2.31 -4.91 8.47
CA ILE A 55 2.97 -3.66 8.10
C ILE A 55 4.47 -3.92 7.90
N ILE A 56 5.01 -3.48 6.76
CA ILE A 56 6.43 -3.58 6.41
C ILE A 56 6.96 -2.17 6.13
N SER A 57 7.81 -1.66 7.01
CA SER A 57 8.39 -0.33 6.91
C SER A 57 9.74 -0.36 6.21
N LEU A 58 9.81 0.17 4.99
CA LEU A 58 11.02 0.25 4.17
C LEU A 58 11.46 1.70 4.03
N PRO A 59 12.75 2.01 3.81
CA PRO A 59 13.23 3.39 3.66
C PRO A 59 12.43 4.26 2.69
N CYS A 60 11.87 3.69 1.63
CA CYS A 60 11.08 4.43 0.64
C CYS A 60 9.60 4.62 1.03
N CYS A 61 8.99 3.68 1.74
CA CYS A 61 7.55 3.68 2.01
C CYS A 61 7.14 2.57 2.99
N ILE A 62 5.91 2.68 3.48
CA ILE A 62 5.28 1.69 4.35
C ILE A 62 4.38 0.80 3.50
N HIS A 63 4.63 -0.49 3.49
CA HIS A 63 3.80 -1.47 2.77
C HIS A 63 2.81 -2.16 3.70
N LEU A 64 1.60 -2.39 3.21
CA LEU A 64 0.61 -3.25 3.83
C LEU A 64 0.56 -4.57 3.05
N PHE A 65 0.88 -5.65 3.76
CA PHE A 65 0.93 -7.01 3.23
C PHE A 65 -0.27 -7.81 3.73
N GLY A 66 -1.09 -8.31 2.79
CA GLY A 66 -2.05 -9.38 3.04
C GLY A 66 -1.42 -10.72 2.64
N ILE A 67 -2.08 -11.43 1.71
CA ILE A 67 -1.46 -12.55 0.99
C ILE A 67 -0.29 -12.13 0.08
N TYR A 68 -0.23 -10.85 -0.29
CA TYR A 68 0.87 -10.22 -1.04
C TYR A 68 0.96 -8.73 -0.71
N ASP A 69 1.94 -8.04 -1.29
CA ASP A 69 2.13 -6.59 -1.22
C ASP A 69 1.07 -5.86 -2.07
N PHE A 70 -0.05 -5.49 -1.46
CA PHE A 70 -1.18 -4.91 -2.20
C PHE A 70 -1.21 -3.38 -2.14
N LEU A 71 -0.63 -2.79 -1.08
CA LEU A 71 -0.66 -1.36 -0.85
C LEU A 71 0.68 -0.82 -0.37
N ALA A 72 1.11 0.31 -0.95
CA ALA A 72 2.20 1.12 -0.45
C ALA A 72 1.69 2.50 -0.03
N ALA A 73 1.97 2.89 1.20
CA ALA A 73 1.67 4.17 1.80
C ALA A 73 2.94 5.03 1.89
N LEU A 74 2.85 6.25 1.37
CA LEU A 74 3.93 7.22 1.31
C LEU A 74 3.51 8.49 2.07
N PRO A 75 3.90 8.61 3.35
CA PRO A 75 3.55 9.77 4.16
C PRO A 75 4.24 11.05 3.63
N LYS A 76 3.43 12.04 3.25
CA LYS A 76 3.86 13.41 2.92
C LYS A 76 3.50 14.35 4.08
N ARG A 77 3.90 15.62 4.00
CA ARG A 77 3.66 16.60 5.08
C ARG A 77 2.17 16.81 5.33
N GLU A 78 1.41 17.02 4.26
CA GLU A 78 -0.02 17.40 4.32
C GLU A 78 -0.98 16.33 3.80
N SER A 79 -0.45 15.21 3.29
CA SER A 79 -1.22 14.14 2.67
C SER A 79 -0.57 12.77 2.89
N LEU A 80 -1.31 11.70 2.62
CA LEU A 80 -0.83 10.35 2.50
C LEU A 80 -1.03 9.89 1.05
N GLU A 81 0.06 9.66 0.34
CA GLU A 81 -0.04 9.04 -0.97
C GLU A 81 -0.22 7.52 -0.79
N VAL A 82 -1.25 6.98 -1.43
CA VAL A 82 -1.62 5.57 -1.34
C VAL A 82 -1.53 4.99 -2.75
N ARG A 83 -0.75 3.92 -2.89
CA ARG A 83 -0.59 3.19 -4.15
C ARG A 83 -1.13 1.79 -3.98
N ILE A 84 -2.05 1.38 -4.83
CA ILE A 84 -2.64 0.03 -4.80
C ILE A 84 -2.53 -0.68 -6.14
N ALA A 85 -2.40 -2.00 -6.08
CA ALA A 85 -2.48 -2.84 -7.26
C ALA A 85 -3.95 -3.18 -7.57
N ALA A 86 -4.38 -2.97 -8.82
CA ALA A 86 -5.69 -3.41 -9.32
C ALA A 86 -5.54 -4.05 -10.70
N ASN A 87 -6.49 -4.87 -11.14
CA ASN A 87 -6.52 -5.43 -12.50
C ASN A 87 -7.11 -4.45 -13.55
N ARG A 88 -7.35 -3.20 -13.15
CA ARG A 88 -7.88 -2.13 -13.99
C ARG A 88 -7.35 -0.77 -13.53
N ILE A 89 -7.48 0.22 -14.39
CA ILE A 89 -7.37 1.63 -14.01
C ILE A 89 -8.66 1.98 -13.26
N ILE A 90 -8.56 2.61 -12.10
CA ILE A 90 -9.73 3.03 -11.33
C ILE A 90 -10.28 4.32 -11.92
N ASP A 91 -11.49 4.27 -12.44
CA ASP A 91 -12.19 5.45 -12.96
C ASP A 91 -12.73 6.28 -11.79
N SER A 92 -11.97 7.30 -11.39
CA SER A 92 -12.35 8.21 -10.31
C SER A 92 -11.61 9.54 -10.46
N SER A 93 -12.28 10.64 -10.13
CA SER A 93 -11.64 11.96 -10.03
C SER A 93 -10.54 12.03 -8.96
N ARG A 94 -10.51 11.06 -8.04
CA ARG A 94 -9.47 10.94 -6.99
C ARG A 94 -8.18 10.28 -7.49
N LEU A 95 -8.21 9.63 -8.66
CA LEU A 95 -7.05 8.98 -9.23
C LEU A 95 -6.05 10.05 -9.69
N VAL A 96 -4.88 10.08 -9.06
CA VAL A 96 -3.80 11.00 -9.44
C VAL A 96 -3.01 10.46 -10.63
N GLN A 97 -2.73 9.16 -10.60
CA GLN A 97 -1.95 8.50 -11.64
C GLN A 97 -2.24 7.01 -11.65
N SER A 98 -2.23 6.39 -12.83
CA SER A 98 -2.16 4.94 -12.95
C SER A 98 -0.98 4.54 -13.83
N VAL A 99 -0.22 3.54 -13.39
CA VAL A 99 0.95 3.03 -14.11
C VAL A 99 0.79 1.53 -14.32
N PRO A 100 1.00 1.00 -15.54
CA PRO A 100 0.95 -0.43 -15.77
C PRO A 100 2.00 -1.16 -14.92
N LEU A 101 1.58 -2.28 -14.33
CA LEU A 101 2.44 -3.28 -13.70
C LEU A 101 2.58 -4.49 -14.62
N SER A 102 3.30 -5.51 -14.17
CA SER A 102 3.43 -6.76 -14.92
C SER A 102 2.06 -7.45 -15.12
N GLY A 103 1.79 -7.90 -16.34
CA GLY A 103 0.52 -8.54 -16.71
C GLY A 103 -0.62 -7.54 -16.92
N LYS A 104 -1.84 -7.91 -16.57
CA LYS A 104 -3.03 -7.04 -16.68
C LYS A 104 -3.28 -6.23 -15.39
N ASN A 105 -2.23 -5.88 -14.66
CA ASN A 105 -2.33 -5.14 -13.40
C ASN A 105 -1.84 -3.70 -13.57
N TYR A 106 -2.39 -2.82 -12.77
CA TYR A 106 -2.11 -1.40 -12.73
C TYR A 106 -1.85 -0.98 -11.29
N LYS A 107 -0.90 -0.07 -11.12
CA LYS A 107 -0.64 0.63 -9.85
C LYS A 107 -1.38 1.95 -9.90
N ASN A 108 -2.49 2.02 -9.18
CA ASN A 108 -3.31 3.22 -9.05
C ASN A 108 -2.82 4.01 -7.83
N CYS A 109 -2.50 5.29 -8.05
CA CYS A 109 -1.99 6.21 -7.05
C CYS A 109 -3.08 7.23 -6.69
N PHE A 110 -3.29 7.41 -5.40
CA PHE A 110 -4.24 8.34 -4.81
C PHE A 110 -3.50 9.24 -3.82
N GLU A 111 -3.95 10.48 -3.69
CA GLU A 111 -3.46 11.39 -2.66
C GLU A 111 -4.58 11.69 -1.67
N ILE A 112 -4.41 11.20 -0.44
CA ILE A 112 -5.42 11.33 0.62
C ILE A 112 -5.02 12.47 1.53
N THR A 113 -5.86 13.50 1.63
CA THR A 113 -5.61 14.68 2.45
C THR A 113 -6.46 14.68 3.73
N SER A 114 -7.49 13.85 3.80
CA SER A 114 -8.43 13.76 4.91
C SER A 114 -8.97 12.34 5.12
N GLU A 115 -9.29 12.00 6.37
CA GLU A 115 -9.92 10.72 6.73
C GLU A 115 -11.30 10.54 6.05
N LYS A 116 -11.95 11.64 5.66
CA LYS A 116 -13.25 11.62 4.96
C LYS A 116 -13.17 11.01 3.56
N GLU A 117 -12.00 11.05 2.93
CA GLU A 117 -11.77 10.46 1.60
C GLU A 117 -11.60 8.93 1.68
N ILE A 118 -11.42 8.39 2.88
CA ILE A 118 -11.40 6.94 3.17
C ILE A 118 -12.85 6.51 3.45
N ASP A 119 -13.70 6.69 2.45
CA ASP A 119 -15.10 6.26 2.44
C ASP A 119 -15.24 4.79 2.03
N ASP A 120 -16.47 4.27 2.00
CA ASP A 120 -16.70 2.87 1.64
C ASP A 120 -16.38 2.55 0.17
N GLU A 121 -16.42 3.55 -0.72
CA GLU A 121 -15.97 3.38 -2.12
C GLU A 121 -14.46 3.13 -2.16
N PHE A 122 -13.66 4.00 -1.52
CA PHE A 122 -12.22 3.85 -1.46
C PHE A 122 -11.82 2.52 -0.79
N ILE A 123 -12.46 2.18 0.34
CA ILE A 123 -12.26 0.89 1.00
C ILE A 123 -12.65 -0.29 0.10
N GLY A 124 -13.67 -0.13 -0.76
CA GLY A 124 -14.02 -1.11 -1.79
C GLY A 124 -12.84 -1.44 -2.69
N TRP A 125 -12.18 -0.42 -3.25
CA TRP A 125 -10.99 -0.61 -4.09
C TRP A 125 -9.82 -1.24 -3.33
N LEU A 126 -9.61 -0.85 -2.07
CA LEU A 126 -8.58 -1.46 -1.22
C LEU A 126 -8.85 -2.94 -0.96
N ARG A 127 -10.12 -3.30 -0.75
CA ARG A 127 -10.54 -4.68 -0.54
C ARG A 127 -10.36 -5.51 -1.81
N GLU A 128 -10.73 -4.97 -2.97
CA GLU A 128 -10.45 -5.61 -4.26
C GLU A 128 -8.95 -5.87 -4.43
N SER A 129 -8.12 -4.86 -4.12
CA SER A 129 -6.67 -4.99 -4.13
C SER A 129 -6.20 -6.08 -3.14
N TYR A 130 -6.68 -6.07 -1.90
CA TYR A 130 -6.29 -7.04 -0.87
C TYR A 130 -6.48 -8.51 -1.31
N PHE A 131 -7.55 -8.80 -2.05
CA PHE A 131 -7.85 -10.16 -2.55
C PHE A 131 -7.32 -10.44 -3.96
N LEU A 132 -6.75 -9.45 -4.65
CA LEU A 132 -6.24 -9.61 -6.00
C LEU A 132 -5.04 -10.58 -5.99
N LYS A 133 -5.06 -11.63 -6.81
CA LYS A 133 -3.88 -12.51 -6.96
C LYS A 133 -3.00 -11.96 -8.08
N PRO A 134 -1.78 -11.43 -7.82
CA PRO A 134 -0.91 -10.94 -8.89
C PRO A 134 -0.36 -12.09 -9.75
N GLY A 135 -1.00 -12.29 -10.92
CA GLY A 135 -0.49 -13.14 -12.00
C GLY A 135 -1.39 -14.30 -12.44
N ASN A 136 -2.70 -14.07 -12.54
CA ASN A 136 -3.55 -14.80 -13.49
C ASN A 136 -3.64 -14.01 -14.80
#